data_AF-A0A0Q8IFM9-F1
#
_entry.id   AF-A0A0Q8IFM9-F1
#
_cell.length_a   1.000
_cell.length_b   1.000
_cell.length_c   1.000
_cell.angle_alpha   90.00
_cell.angle_beta   90.00
_cell.angle_gamma   90.00
#
_symmetry.space_group_name_H-M   'P 1'
#
loop_
_entity.id
_entity.type
_entity.pdbx_description
1 polymer ?
#
loop_
_entity_poly.entity_id
_entity_poly.type
_entity_poly.pdbx_seq_one_letter_code
_entity_poly.pdbx_strand_id
1 'polypeptide(L)'
;MTTKLMQQAKALTGAGQFFVALAPRLPRMAAATAVVMFTAFAAIQFMPQTFEASLAIRVPAGSEPAQEAAKLIDQQHLGDAISRLTPDIVAELRRDGGGVLDTTALLAKRLTLQPADGGAHLDLTATAGSPARARAIVAAIAESYVTLAGLPPALSEAPPKEAASTAPATIPGNNDETQLLQKRLSLAWEDRIRLESRARRIESLIADGNYAMLALDAENLPSLGRQIDDLAVLEVELEKLSVNLLPNHPRMRVLQEEIDQLSAALDRGMQQLAQLVVADRDAARRLEDGLRDQLIAATAPAVADASVVTGSVGDQPEPKVTALPRPVRTDLVLALSGGLAFFGQIGLFAFLRARRRVPEEAMEPEDDYAYAQVDALEATEAEAHNWLDASPLPAVALAADWSMTPEPGNAIVKEDAGQLPASTNGLDDAHIVAIRCRGDMGAAARRLLGQYERQGRRVVLVDAAGRHRGRAPGISDLSLGLASFADIIHGSGSHDTALVPWGCQAQFDPGAKSVRILVQALAELYDVVILALDSDNLAACQPLTALADLVLDAADIPGAAKAAA
;
A
#
# COMPACT_ATOMS: atom_id res chain seq x y z
N MET A 1 0.23 -63.35 5.90
CA MET A 1 1.04 -62.95 4.72
C MET A 1 2.10 -61.89 5.01
N THR A 2 2.16 -61.31 6.21
CA THR A 2 3.10 -60.25 6.60
C THR A 2 4.51 -60.74 7.01
N THR A 3 4.66 -62.01 7.39
CA THR A 3 5.95 -62.56 7.88
C THR A 3 6.92 -62.98 6.77
N LYS A 4 6.44 -63.36 5.57
CA LYS A 4 7.31 -63.74 4.44
C LYS A 4 8.00 -62.53 3.77
N LEU A 5 7.39 -61.35 3.79
CA LEU A 5 8.01 -60.13 3.27
C LEU A 5 9.17 -59.63 4.15
N MET A 6 9.17 -59.97 5.44
CA MET A 6 10.18 -59.51 6.38
C MET A 6 11.51 -60.29 6.27
N GLN A 7 11.48 -61.54 5.79
CA GLN A 7 12.67 -62.36 5.60
C GLN A 7 13.40 -62.08 4.27
N GLN A 8 12.70 -61.67 3.20
CA GLN A 8 13.35 -61.29 1.94
C GLN A 8 14.08 -59.94 2.00
N ALA A 9 13.78 -59.08 2.98
CA ALA A 9 14.45 -57.79 3.14
C ALA A 9 15.91 -57.89 3.66
N LYS A 10 16.33 -59.04 4.19
CA LYS A 10 17.67 -59.22 4.78
C LYS A 10 18.79 -59.45 3.75
N ALA A 11 18.47 -59.70 2.48
CA ALA A 11 19.44 -60.01 1.43
C ALA A 11 19.77 -58.82 0.50
N LEU A 12 19.15 -57.65 0.68
CA LEU A 12 19.39 -56.47 -0.14
C LEU A 12 20.51 -55.60 0.48
N THR A 13 21.73 -55.79 -0.01
CA THR A 13 22.90 -55.00 0.36
C THR A 13 22.77 -53.53 -0.07
N GLY A 14 23.08 -52.62 0.86
CA GLY A 14 23.40 -51.19 0.65
C GLY A 14 22.27 -50.30 0.11
N ALA A 15 21.92 -50.45 -1.16
CA ALA A 15 21.00 -49.56 -1.86
C ALA A 15 19.52 -49.87 -1.57
N GLY A 16 19.16 -51.16 -1.42
CA GLY A 16 17.76 -51.56 -1.23
C GLY A 16 17.15 -51.12 0.11
N GLN A 17 17.93 -51.08 1.18
CA GLN A 17 17.47 -50.63 2.50
C GLN A 17 17.14 -49.12 2.52
N PHE A 18 17.79 -48.32 1.68
CA PHE A 18 17.50 -46.90 1.57
C PHE A 18 16.10 -46.66 0.99
N PHE A 19 15.75 -47.37 -0.09
CA PHE A 19 14.43 -47.24 -0.73
C PHE A 19 13.29 -47.71 0.18
N VAL A 20 13.50 -48.79 0.95
CA VAL A 20 12.50 -49.29 1.91
C VAL A 20 12.27 -48.29 3.05
N ALA A 21 13.33 -47.62 3.53
CA ALA A 21 13.20 -46.57 4.55
C ALA A 21 12.55 -45.28 4.01
N LEU A 22 12.66 -45.02 2.70
CA LEU A 22 12.10 -43.83 2.05
C LEU A 22 10.60 -43.99 1.73
N ALA A 23 10.15 -45.22 1.46
CA ALA A 23 8.78 -45.53 1.05
C ALA A 23 7.66 -44.88 1.91
N PRO A 24 7.68 -44.94 3.26
CA PRO A 24 6.61 -44.34 4.07
C PRO A 24 6.64 -42.80 4.07
N ARG A 25 7.73 -42.17 3.59
CA ARG A 25 7.90 -40.70 3.59
C ARG A 25 7.71 -40.07 2.22
N LEU A 26 7.67 -40.87 1.15
CA LEU A 26 7.37 -40.42 -0.21
C LEU A 26 6.13 -39.50 -0.30
N PRO A 27 5.00 -39.76 0.39
CA PRO A 27 3.83 -38.89 0.30
C PRO A 27 4.11 -37.47 0.82
N ARG A 28 4.89 -37.35 1.91
CA ARG A 28 5.26 -36.04 2.49
C ARG A 28 6.25 -35.28 1.62
N MET A 29 7.21 -35.99 1.02
CA MET A 29 8.15 -35.39 0.07
C MET A 29 7.43 -34.90 -1.19
N ALA A 30 6.55 -35.71 -1.77
CA ALA A 30 5.75 -35.33 -2.92
C ALA A 30 4.86 -34.12 -2.63
N ALA A 31 4.22 -34.06 -1.46
CA ALA A 31 3.42 -32.91 -1.04
C ALA A 31 4.27 -31.64 -0.91
N ALA A 32 5.46 -31.72 -0.29
CA ALA A 32 6.37 -30.59 -0.17
C ALA A 32 6.86 -30.08 -1.53
N THR A 33 7.26 -30.98 -2.44
CA THR A 33 7.66 -30.63 -3.80
C THR A 33 6.51 -29.99 -4.58
N ALA A 34 5.28 -30.51 -4.43
CA ALA A 34 4.10 -29.93 -5.06
C ALA A 34 3.82 -28.50 -4.57
N VAL A 35 3.97 -28.22 -3.26
CA VAL A 35 3.83 -26.87 -2.71
C VAL A 35 4.89 -25.93 -3.27
N VAL A 36 6.15 -26.36 -3.36
CA VAL A 36 7.24 -25.55 -3.93
C VAL A 36 6.99 -25.26 -5.41
N MET A 37 6.62 -26.28 -6.20
CA MET A 37 6.30 -26.10 -7.63
C MET A 37 5.09 -25.19 -7.83
N PHE A 38 4.05 -25.34 -7.03
CA PHE A 38 2.86 -24.49 -7.10
C PHE A 38 3.20 -23.04 -6.74
N THR A 39 4.00 -22.82 -5.68
CA THR A 39 4.44 -21.47 -5.27
C THR A 39 5.30 -20.82 -6.34
N ALA A 40 6.24 -21.57 -6.94
CA ALA A 40 7.06 -21.09 -8.04
C ALA A 40 6.21 -20.76 -9.29
N PHE A 41 5.23 -21.62 -9.62
CA PHE A 41 4.31 -21.39 -10.72
C PHE A 41 3.44 -20.15 -10.49
N ALA A 42 2.89 -19.99 -9.28
CA ALA A 42 2.14 -18.80 -8.90
C ALA A 42 3.00 -17.54 -9.02
N ALA A 43 4.23 -17.57 -8.48
CA ALA A 43 5.16 -16.45 -8.60
C ALA A 43 5.42 -16.07 -10.07
N ILE A 44 5.59 -17.06 -10.97
CA ILE A 44 5.77 -16.82 -12.41
C ILE A 44 4.50 -16.24 -13.06
N GLN A 45 3.31 -16.71 -12.67
CA GLN A 45 2.04 -16.22 -13.22
C GLN A 45 1.71 -14.80 -12.76
N PHE A 46 2.12 -14.43 -11.54
CA PHE A 46 1.88 -13.10 -10.97
C PHE A 46 3.04 -12.12 -11.15
N MET A 47 4.16 -12.55 -11.74
CA MET A 47 5.28 -11.65 -12.04
C MET A 47 4.87 -10.68 -13.16
N PRO A 48 5.03 -9.36 -12.96
CA PRO A 48 4.63 -8.37 -13.96
C PRO A 48 5.41 -8.57 -15.26
N GLN A 49 4.68 -8.57 -16.39
CA GLN A 49 5.28 -8.70 -17.72
C GLN A 49 5.79 -7.33 -18.18
N THR A 50 7.01 -7.28 -18.70
CA THR A 50 7.59 -6.08 -19.31
C THR A 50 7.70 -6.29 -20.82
N PHE A 51 7.22 -5.31 -21.58
CA PHE A 51 7.24 -5.30 -23.04
C PHE A 51 8.26 -4.28 -23.52
N GLU A 52 8.98 -4.62 -24.60
CA GLU A 52 9.89 -3.71 -25.29
C GLU A 52 9.24 -3.27 -26.61
N ALA A 53 9.23 -1.97 -26.86
CA ALA A 53 8.93 -1.42 -28.16
C ALA A 53 10.21 -0.80 -28.73
N SER A 54 10.54 -1.12 -29.97
CA SER A 54 11.68 -0.55 -30.69
C SER A 54 11.23 0.20 -31.94
N LEU A 55 11.88 1.33 -32.22
CA LEU A 55 11.64 2.15 -33.40
C LEU A 55 12.95 2.76 -33.90
N ALA A 56 13.25 2.55 -35.18
CA ALA A 56 14.41 3.13 -35.83
C ALA A 56 14.08 4.55 -36.31
N ILE A 57 14.75 5.55 -35.74
CA ILE A 57 14.57 6.96 -36.09
C ILE A 57 15.71 7.39 -37.01
N ARG A 58 15.40 8.10 -38.09
CA ARG A 58 16.43 8.61 -39.02
C ARG A 58 17.10 9.87 -38.46
N VAL A 59 18.42 9.88 -38.47
CA VAL A 59 19.22 11.02 -37.99
C VAL A 59 19.44 12.03 -39.14
N PRO A 60 19.36 13.35 -38.89
CA PRO A 60 19.65 14.37 -39.90
C PRO A 60 21.04 14.17 -40.55
N ALA A 61 21.14 14.50 -41.83
CA ALA A 61 22.41 14.41 -42.54
C ALA A 61 23.44 15.37 -41.92
N GLY A 62 24.54 14.84 -41.40
CA GLY A 62 25.65 15.63 -40.84
C GLY A 62 25.69 15.74 -39.31
N SER A 63 24.71 15.20 -38.58
CA SER A 63 24.76 15.09 -37.12
C SER A 63 25.29 13.72 -36.67
N GLU A 64 26.14 13.69 -35.65
CA GLU A 64 26.57 12.43 -35.03
C GLU A 64 25.42 11.80 -34.24
N PRO A 65 25.10 10.50 -34.44
CA PRO A 65 23.95 9.85 -33.80
C PRO A 65 24.07 9.83 -32.28
N ALA A 66 25.30 9.77 -31.73
CA ALA A 66 25.53 9.84 -30.29
C ALA A 66 25.19 11.21 -29.69
N GLN A 67 25.42 12.30 -30.44
CA GLN A 67 25.08 13.66 -30.00
C GLN A 67 23.56 13.88 -30.05
N GLU A 68 22.88 13.38 -31.08
CA GLU A 68 21.42 13.43 -31.16
C GLU A 68 20.74 12.57 -30.09
N ALA A 69 21.32 11.41 -29.76
CA ALA A 69 20.86 10.59 -28.63
C ALA A 69 20.94 11.35 -27.29
N ALA A 70 22.03 12.10 -27.07
CA ALA A 70 22.20 12.90 -25.87
C ALA A 70 21.16 14.04 -25.79
N LYS A 71 20.84 14.70 -26.92
CA LYS A 71 19.78 15.72 -26.98
C LYS A 71 18.42 15.13 -26.65
N LEU A 72 18.11 13.92 -27.13
CA LEU A 72 16.84 13.25 -26.85
C LEU A 72 16.63 12.90 -25.37
N ILE A 73 17.70 12.70 -24.61
CA ILE A 73 17.66 12.40 -23.18
C ILE A 73 17.61 13.69 -22.34
N ASP A 74 17.77 14.87 -22.94
CA ASP A 74 17.74 16.12 -22.21
C ASP A 74 16.37 16.37 -21.55
N GLN A 75 16.39 16.96 -20.35
CA GLN A 75 15.19 17.11 -19.52
C GLN A 75 14.08 17.90 -20.23
N GLN A 76 14.44 18.87 -21.05
CA GLN A 76 13.48 19.68 -21.79
C GLN A 76 12.70 18.85 -22.82
N HIS A 77 13.36 17.92 -23.51
CA HIS A 77 12.73 17.07 -24.53
C HIS A 77 11.92 15.94 -23.93
N LEU A 78 12.41 15.34 -22.84
CA LEU A 78 11.62 14.39 -22.07
C LEU A 78 10.36 15.04 -21.49
N GLY A 79 10.42 16.32 -21.10
CA GLY A 79 9.25 17.09 -20.67
C GLY A 79 8.18 17.23 -21.75
N ASP A 80 8.57 17.56 -22.99
CA ASP A 80 7.65 17.62 -24.12
C ASP A 80 7.05 16.25 -24.44
N ALA A 81 7.87 15.19 -24.49
CA ALA A 81 7.39 13.83 -24.69
C ALA A 81 6.38 13.41 -23.61
N ILE A 82 6.62 13.75 -22.33
CA ILE A 82 5.70 13.48 -21.22
C ILE A 82 4.37 14.23 -21.38
N SER A 83 4.40 15.46 -21.89
CA SER A 83 3.17 16.23 -22.11
C SER A 83 2.24 15.61 -23.15
N ARG A 84 2.79 14.79 -24.06
CA ARG A 84 2.04 14.04 -25.09
C ARG A 84 1.58 12.66 -24.60
N LEU A 85 2.11 12.17 -23.48
CA LEU A 85 1.69 10.91 -22.89
C LEU A 85 0.33 11.05 -22.20
N THR A 86 -0.47 9.99 -22.24
CA THR A 86 -1.73 9.96 -21.50
C THR A 86 -1.47 9.98 -19.99
N PRO A 87 -2.38 10.57 -19.18
CA PRO A 87 -2.23 10.65 -17.73
C PRO A 87 -2.00 9.29 -17.07
N ASP A 88 -2.58 8.22 -17.63
CA ASP A 88 -2.44 6.85 -17.13
C ASP A 88 -1.01 6.32 -17.26
N ILE A 89 -0.32 6.63 -18.38
CA ILE A 89 1.08 6.24 -18.59
C ILE A 89 1.97 7.01 -17.62
N VAL A 90 1.70 8.29 -17.40
CA VAL A 90 2.44 9.11 -16.44
C VAL A 90 2.25 8.60 -15.00
N ALA A 91 1.02 8.21 -14.64
CA ALA A 91 0.72 7.63 -13.34
C ALA A 91 1.42 6.28 -13.12
N GLU A 92 1.52 5.44 -14.14
CA GLU A 92 2.28 4.19 -14.08
C GLU A 92 3.78 4.44 -13.91
N LEU A 93 4.38 5.35 -14.69
CA LEU A 93 5.79 5.71 -14.56
C LEU A 93 6.09 6.10 -13.11
N ARG A 94 5.24 6.94 -12.49
CA ARG A 94 5.37 7.33 -11.07
C ARG A 94 5.22 6.17 -10.10
N ARG A 95 4.25 5.26 -10.35
CA ARG A 95 3.99 4.09 -9.50
C ARG A 95 5.20 3.15 -9.48
N ASP A 96 5.78 2.89 -10.64
CA ASP A 96 6.95 2.01 -10.79
C ASP A 96 8.25 2.67 -10.34
N GLY A 97 8.28 3.99 -10.27
CA GLY A 97 9.45 4.81 -9.94
C GLY A 97 9.89 4.77 -8.48
N GLY A 98 9.23 4.02 -7.61
CA GLY A 98 9.66 3.81 -6.23
C GLY A 98 9.76 5.09 -5.39
N GLY A 99 8.96 6.11 -5.70
CA GLY A 99 8.95 7.39 -4.97
C GLY A 99 9.80 8.51 -5.59
N VAL A 100 10.44 8.27 -6.74
CA VAL A 100 11.02 9.37 -7.54
C VAL A 100 9.88 10.18 -8.16
N LEU A 101 9.76 11.46 -7.80
CA LEU A 101 8.70 12.34 -8.30
C LEU A 101 8.98 12.87 -9.71
N ASP A 102 10.24 12.83 -10.14
CA ASP A 102 10.64 13.30 -11.45
C ASP A 102 10.31 12.27 -12.55
N THR A 103 9.21 12.52 -13.25
CA THR A 103 8.75 11.69 -14.37
C THR A 103 9.72 11.69 -15.53
N THR A 104 10.53 12.75 -15.72
CA THR A 104 11.55 12.79 -16.79
C THR A 104 12.68 11.82 -16.51
N ALA A 105 13.17 11.77 -15.28
CA ALA A 105 14.21 10.81 -14.86
C ALA A 105 13.71 9.36 -14.96
N LEU A 106 12.44 9.12 -14.64
CA LEU A 106 11.81 7.80 -14.76
C LEU A 106 11.64 7.37 -16.21
N LEU A 107 11.23 8.29 -17.08
CA LEU A 107 11.14 8.05 -18.51
C LEU A 107 12.54 7.76 -19.10
N ALA A 108 13.54 8.56 -18.74
CA ALA A 108 14.94 8.36 -19.16
C ALA A 108 15.46 6.96 -18.78
N LYS A 109 15.15 6.48 -17.58
CA LYS A 109 15.56 5.14 -17.11
C LYS A 109 14.92 4.00 -17.91
N ARG A 110 13.75 4.23 -18.50
CA ARG A 110 13.00 3.24 -19.30
C ARG A 110 13.35 3.26 -20.78
N LEU A 111 14.12 4.27 -21.21
CA LEU A 111 14.55 4.46 -22.57
C LEU A 111 15.98 4.02 -22.77
N THR A 112 16.21 3.31 -23.85
CA THR A 112 17.53 2.95 -24.33
C THR A 112 17.66 3.43 -25.78
N LEU A 113 18.72 4.19 -26.04
CA LEU A 113 19.04 4.70 -27.38
C LEU A 113 20.35 4.06 -27.80
N GLN A 114 20.33 3.31 -28.91
CA GLN A 114 21.53 2.74 -29.50
C GLN A 114 21.72 3.27 -30.92
N PRO A 115 22.91 3.73 -31.31
CA PRO A 115 23.20 4.04 -32.70
C PRO A 115 23.21 2.73 -33.50
N ALA A 116 22.44 2.66 -34.60
CA ALA A 116 22.46 1.51 -35.48
C ALA A 116 23.80 1.43 -36.23
N ASP A 117 24.24 0.21 -36.59
CA ASP A 117 25.55 -0.08 -37.19
C ASP A 117 25.88 0.70 -38.49
N GLY A 118 24.89 1.36 -39.10
CA GLY A 118 25.05 2.21 -40.28
C GLY A 118 25.18 3.72 -40.01
N GLY A 119 25.13 4.17 -38.76
CA GLY A 119 25.27 5.59 -38.36
C GLY A 119 24.15 6.54 -38.83
N ALA A 120 23.25 6.09 -39.71
CA ALA A 120 22.15 6.89 -40.26
C ALA A 120 20.85 6.79 -39.44
N HIS A 121 20.77 5.85 -38.50
CA HIS A 121 19.59 5.57 -37.69
C HIS A 121 19.95 5.46 -36.20
N LEU A 122 19.00 5.86 -35.37
CA LEU A 122 19.00 5.68 -33.94
C LEU A 122 17.90 4.68 -33.57
N ASP A 123 18.26 3.56 -32.96
CA ASP A 123 17.30 2.61 -32.43
C ASP A 123 16.82 3.08 -31.07
N LEU A 124 15.56 3.53 -31.03
CA LEU A 124 14.88 3.96 -29.82
C LEU A 124 14.09 2.79 -29.24
N THR A 125 14.43 2.39 -28.03
CA THR A 125 13.78 1.28 -27.31
C THR A 125 13.18 1.78 -26.00
N ALA A 126 11.94 1.40 -25.72
CA ALA A 126 11.26 1.72 -24.46
C ALA A 126 10.65 0.48 -23.83
N THR A 127 10.69 0.42 -22.49
CA THR A 127 10.09 -0.67 -21.71
C THR A 127 8.87 -0.22 -20.92
N ALA A 128 7.76 -0.97 -20.98
CA ALA A 128 6.53 -0.70 -20.23
C ALA A 128 5.81 -1.97 -19.78
N GLY A 129 4.83 -1.85 -18.87
CA GLY A 129 4.02 -2.97 -18.38
C GLY A 129 3.01 -3.53 -19.40
N SER A 130 2.79 -2.83 -20.51
CA SER A 130 1.90 -3.28 -21.59
C SER A 130 2.45 -2.91 -22.98
N PRO A 131 2.08 -3.66 -24.03
CA PRO A 131 2.57 -3.41 -25.38
C PRO A 131 2.07 -2.08 -25.96
N ALA A 132 0.82 -1.72 -25.67
CA ALA A 132 0.22 -0.45 -26.12
C ALA A 132 0.96 0.75 -25.51
N ARG A 133 1.33 0.67 -24.23
CA ARG A 133 2.05 1.75 -23.54
C ARG A 133 3.49 1.86 -23.99
N ALA A 134 4.17 0.73 -24.19
CA ALA A 134 5.52 0.74 -24.76
C ALA A 134 5.53 1.45 -26.13
N ARG A 135 4.55 1.15 -27.01
CA ARG A 135 4.36 1.85 -28.29
C ARG A 135 4.09 3.33 -28.12
N ALA A 136 3.17 3.70 -27.21
CA ALA A 136 2.82 5.09 -26.98
C ALA A 136 4.01 5.93 -26.51
N ILE A 137 4.87 5.37 -25.63
CA ILE A 137 6.10 6.02 -25.19
C ILE A 137 7.06 6.26 -26.36
N VAL A 138 7.32 5.22 -27.15
CA VAL A 138 8.19 5.31 -28.32
C VAL A 138 7.67 6.31 -29.35
N ALA A 139 6.37 6.30 -29.63
CA ALA A 139 5.71 7.22 -30.56
C ALA A 139 5.80 8.68 -30.08
N ALA A 140 5.47 8.95 -28.81
CA ALA A 140 5.54 10.29 -28.24
C ALA A 140 6.95 10.89 -28.33
N ILE A 141 7.99 10.07 -28.11
CA ILE A 141 9.37 10.53 -28.19
C ILE A 141 9.78 10.76 -29.64
N ALA A 142 9.42 9.86 -30.56
CA ALA A 142 9.68 10.06 -31.98
C ALA A 142 9.01 11.34 -32.52
N GLU A 143 7.78 11.62 -32.12
CA GLU A 143 7.10 12.86 -32.48
C GLU A 143 7.77 14.10 -31.88
N SER A 144 8.26 14.02 -30.63
CA SER A 144 9.03 15.11 -30.00
C SER A 144 10.36 15.36 -30.73
N TYR A 145 10.97 14.30 -31.27
CA TYR A 145 12.20 14.40 -32.05
C TYR A 145 11.97 15.05 -33.41
N VAL A 146 10.88 14.71 -34.10
CA VAL A 146 10.53 15.33 -35.38
C VAL A 146 10.39 16.84 -35.22
N THR A 147 9.78 17.30 -34.12
CA THR A 147 9.67 18.74 -33.81
C THR A 147 11.03 19.39 -33.52
N LEU A 148 11.96 18.68 -32.88
CA LEU A 148 13.30 19.18 -32.55
C LEU A 148 14.20 19.28 -33.79
N ALA A 149 14.22 18.22 -34.59
CA ALA A 149 15.10 18.11 -35.74
C ALA A 149 14.67 19.02 -36.92
N GLY A 150 13.56 19.75 -36.78
CA GLY A 150 13.05 20.67 -37.80
C GLY A 150 12.74 19.97 -39.11
N LEU A 151 12.56 18.64 -39.10
CA LEU A 151 12.08 17.93 -40.27
C LEU A 151 10.64 18.41 -40.53
N PRO A 152 10.29 18.77 -41.78
CA PRO A 152 8.93 19.17 -42.08
C PRO A 152 7.99 18.03 -41.64
N PRO A 153 6.89 18.32 -40.91
CA PRO A 153 5.84 17.33 -40.72
C PRO A 153 5.47 16.87 -42.12
N ALA A 154 5.64 15.58 -42.43
CA ALA A 154 5.29 15.06 -43.73
C ALA A 154 3.83 15.47 -44.00
N LEU A 155 3.62 16.25 -45.05
CA LEU A 155 2.33 16.82 -45.46
C LEU A 155 1.22 15.78 -45.34
N SER A 156 0.42 15.87 -44.28
CA SER A 156 -0.86 15.17 -44.16
C SER A 156 -1.94 16.03 -44.81
N GLU A 157 -1.78 16.34 -46.09
CA GLU A 157 -2.85 16.89 -46.94
C GLU A 157 -2.65 16.38 -48.36
N ALA A 158 -3.37 15.32 -48.72
CA ALA A 158 -3.74 15.08 -50.09
C ALA A 158 -5.19 15.56 -50.28
N PRO A 159 -5.49 16.41 -51.28
CA PRO A 159 -6.85 16.86 -51.56
C PRO A 159 -7.74 15.69 -52.02
N PRO A 160 -9.07 15.78 -51.86
CA PRO A 160 -9.99 14.69 -52.20
C PRO A 160 -9.97 14.48 -53.71
N LYS A 161 -9.36 13.37 -54.14
CA LYS A 161 -9.46 12.92 -55.52
C LYS A 161 -10.77 12.16 -55.67
N GLU A 162 -11.74 12.85 -56.26
CA GLU A 162 -12.91 12.27 -56.88
C GLU A 162 -12.48 11.10 -57.80
N ALA A 163 -12.71 9.87 -57.36
CA ALA A 163 -12.60 8.68 -58.19
C ALA A 163 -13.58 7.63 -57.68
N ALA A 164 -14.68 7.52 -58.42
CA ALA A 164 -15.45 6.32 -58.69
C ALA A 164 -15.76 5.38 -57.51
N SER A 165 -17.04 5.39 -57.14
CA SER A 165 -17.77 4.28 -56.54
C SER A 165 -17.39 2.92 -57.15
N THR A 166 -16.50 2.19 -56.48
CA THR A 166 -16.58 0.74 -56.41
C THR A 166 -16.78 0.36 -54.96
N ALA A 167 -17.97 -0.17 -54.69
CA ALA A 167 -18.42 -0.62 -53.38
C ALA A 167 -17.33 -1.45 -52.68
N PRO A 168 -16.96 -1.13 -51.43
CA PRO A 168 -16.12 -2.03 -50.65
C PRO A 168 -16.95 -3.29 -50.39
N ALA A 169 -16.47 -4.42 -50.86
CA ALA A 169 -16.91 -5.70 -50.36
C ALA A 169 -16.60 -5.73 -48.86
N THR A 170 -17.62 -5.46 -48.05
CA THR A 170 -17.61 -5.65 -46.61
C THR A 170 -17.16 -7.08 -46.32
N ILE A 171 -15.99 -7.24 -45.72
CA ILE A 171 -15.58 -8.50 -45.10
C ILE A 171 -16.55 -8.71 -43.93
N PRO A 172 -17.47 -9.70 -43.97
CA PRO A 172 -18.56 -9.78 -43.01
C PRO A 172 -18.16 -10.19 -41.58
N GLY A 173 -16.88 -10.52 -41.33
CA GLY A 173 -16.44 -11.15 -40.09
C GLY A 173 -16.16 -10.21 -38.90
N ASN A 174 -15.69 -8.97 -39.13
CA ASN A 174 -15.23 -8.11 -38.01
C ASN A 174 -16.39 -7.48 -37.21
N ASN A 175 -17.57 -7.37 -37.80
CA ASN A 175 -18.71 -6.75 -37.14
C ASN A 175 -19.26 -7.63 -36.00
N ASP A 176 -19.21 -8.95 -36.14
CA ASP A 176 -19.69 -9.88 -35.11
C ASP A 176 -18.71 -9.94 -33.92
N GLU A 177 -17.40 -9.93 -34.18
CA GLU A 177 -16.37 -9.91 -33.12
C GLU A 177 -16.39 -8.60 -32.32
N THR A 178 -16.54 -7.46 -32.99
CA THR A 178 -16.65 -6.15 -32.32
C THR A 178 -17.93 -6.04 -31.49
N GLN A 179 -19.07 -6.55 -31.97
CA GLN A 179 -20.31 -6.63 -31.17
C GLN A 179 -20.16 -7.54 -29.94
N LEU A 180 -19.48 -8.68 -30.09
CA LEU A 180 -19.21 -9.59 -28.99
C LEU A 180 -18.28 -8.97 -27.94
N LEU A 181 -17.25 -8.23 -28.37
CA LEU A 181 -16.37 -7.46 -27.48
C LEU A 181 -17.13 -6.35 -26.74
N GLN A 182 -18.00 -5.61 -27.43
CA GLN A 182 -18.88 -4.62 -26.81
C GLN A 182 -19.79 -5.23 -25.74
N LYS A 183 -20.38 -6.40 -26.02
CA LYS A 183 -21.21 -7.11 -25.04
C LYS A 183 -20.39 -7.55 -23.82
N ARG A 184 -19.20 -8.11 -24.03
CA ARG A 184 -18.30 -8.49 -22.93
C ARG A 184 -17.86 -7.27 -22.10
N LEU A 185 -17.58 -6.15 -22.76
CA LEU A 185 -17.21 -4.91 -22.09
C LEU A 185 -18.37 -4.38 -21.22
N SER A 186 -19.62 -4.45 -21.71
CA SER A 186 -20.78 -4.05 -20.91
C SER A 186 -20.94 -4.91 -19.64
N LEU A 187 -20.78 -6.23 -19.75
CA LEU A 187 -20.82 -7.14 -18.61
C LEU A 187 -19.67 -6.88 -17.62
N ALA A 188 -18.44 -6.69 -18.13
CA ALA A 188 -17.29 -6.37 -17.31
C ALA A 188 -17.45 -5.04 -16.54
N TRP A 189 -18.06 -4.06 -17.18
CA TRP A 189 -18.34 -2.77 -16.57
C TRP A 189 -19.40 -2.86 -15.46
N GLU A 190 -20.48 -3.62 -15.68
CA GLU A 190 -21.48 -3.92 -14.66
C GLU A 190 -20.86 -4.65 -13.45
N ASP A 191 -20.05 -5.68 -13.71
CA ASP A 191 -19.33 -6.42 -12.67
C ASP A 191 -18.39 -5.52 -11.86
N ARG A 192 -17.66 -4.61 -12.53
CA ARG A 192 -16.81 -3.63 -11.86
C ARG A 192 -17.61 -2.72 -10.94
N ILE A 193 -18.70 -2.14 -11.42
CA ILE A 193 -19.53 -1.22 -10.61
C ILE A 193 -20.08 -1.97 -9.40
N ARG A 194 -20.54 -3.21 -9.59
CA ARG A 194 -21.04 -4.06 -8.50
C ARG A 194 -19.94 -4.31 -7.45
N LEU A 195 -18.75 -4.73 -7.87
CA LEU A 195 -17.64 -4.99 -6.95
C LEU A 195 -17.13 -3.72 -6.26
N GLU A 196 -17.10 -2.59 -6.97
CA GLU A 196 -16.70 -1.31 -6.39
C GLU A 196 -17.71 -0.80 -5.34
N SER A 197 -19.00 -0.93 -5.62
CA SER A 197 -20.05 -0.59 -4.64
C SER A 197 -19.99 -1.50 -3.41
N ARG A 198 -19.71 -2.80 -3.60
CA ARG A 198 -19.52 -3.76 -2.51
C ARG A 198 -18.28 -3.45 -1.67
N ALA A 199 -17.15 -3.14 -2.32
CA ALA A 199 -15.91 -2.77 -1.64
C ALA A 199 -16.11 -1.55 -0.74
N ARG A 200 -16.71 -0.48 -1.27
CA ARG A 200 -16.98 0.74 -0.49
C ARG A 200 -17.92 0.48 0.67
N ARG A 201 -18.97 -0.34 0.46
CA ARG A 201 -19.90 -0.70 1.53
C ARG A 201 -19.20 -1.47 2.65
N ILE A 202 -18.40 -2.48 2.31
CA ILE A 202 -17.63 -3.24 3.30
C ILE A 202 -16.65 -2.33 4.05
N GLU A 203 -15.91 -1.48 3.34
CA GLU A 203 -15.02 -0.50 3.96
C GLU A 203 -15.76 0.43 4.94
N SER A 204 -16.95 0.93 4.57
CA SER A 204 -17.76 1.75 5.49
C SER A 204 -18.25 0.95 6.70
N LEU A 205 -18.71 -0.30 6.51
CA LEU A 205 -19.21 -1.12 7.61
C LEU A 205 -18.10 -1.49 8.61
N ILE A 206 -16.87 -1.69 8.13
CA ILE A 206 -15.70 -1.89 8.99
C ILE A 206 -15.40 -0.61 9.77
N ALA A 207 -15.44 0.55 9.12
CA ALA A 207 -15.18 1.83 9.77
C ALA A 207 -16.24 2.17 10.84
N ASP A 208 -17.50 1.82 10.58
CA ASP A 208 -18.63 2.06 11.49
C ASP A 208 -18.74 1.01 12.61
N GLY A 209 -17.95 -0.08 12.56
CA GLY A 209 -18.05 -1.20 13.51
C GLY A 209 -19.37 -1.98 13.42
N ASN A 210 -20.11 -1.88 12.31
CA ASN A 210 -21.42 -2.51 12.15
C ASN A 210 -21.30 -3.93 11.60
N TYR A 211 -20.91 -4.86 12.48
CA TYR A 211 -20.62 -6.26 12.11
C TYR A 211 -21.85 -7.06 11.68
N ALA A 212 -23.04 -6.72 12.19
CA ALA A 212 -24.28 -7.41 11.85
C ALA A 212 -24.64 -7.26 10.37
N MET A 213 -24.47 -6.06 9.81
CA MET A 213 -24.73 -5.82 8.38
C MET A 213 -23.63 -6.46 7.52
N LEU A 214 -22.40 -6.51 8.02
CA LEU A 214 -21.25 -7.10 7.34
C LEU A 214 -21.42 -8.62 7.15
N ALA A 215 -22.05 -9.29 8.12
CA ALA A 215 -22.39 -10.71 8.04
C ALA A 215 -23.33 -11.04 6.86
N LEU A 216 -24.24 -10.12 6.49
CA LEU A 216 -25.15 -10.30 5.35
C LEU A 216 -24.42 -10.22 4.00
N ASP A 217 -23.43 -9.34 3.88
CA ASP A 217 -22.62 -9.20 2.64
C ASP A 217 -21.52 -10.27 2.52
N ALA A 218 -21.21 -10.96 3.62
CA ALA A 218 -20.18 -12.00 3.72
C ALA A 218 -20.71 -13.42 3.40
N GLU A 219 -21.54 -13.55 2.36
CA GLU A 219 -22.08 -14.86 1.89
C GLU A 219 -20.99 -15.94 1.69
N ASN A 220 -19.75 -15.53 1.47
CA ASN A 220 -18.61 -16.42 1.21
C ASN A 220 -17.79 -16.79 2.46
N LEU A 221 -18.09 -16.26 3.65
CA LEU A 221 -17.34 -16.54 4.89
C LEU A 221 -18.27 -16.99 6.04
N PRO A 222 -18.79 -18.24 5.97
CA PRO A 222 -19.70 -18.76 6.99
C PRO A 222 -19.09 -18.85 8.40
N SER A 223 -17.76 -18.81 8.53
CA SER A 223 -17.10 -18.76 9.84
C SER A 223 -17.26 -17.41 10.54
N LEU A 224 -17.37 -16.31 9.78
CA LEU A 224 -17.40 -14.96 10.34
C LEU A 224 -18.75 -14.69 11.03
N GLY A 225 -19.85 -15.15 10.42
CA GLY A 225 -21.17 -15.09 11.04
C GLY A 225 -21.20 -15.86 12.37
N ARG A 226 -20.65 -17.07 12.41
CA ARG A 226 -20.56 -17.85 13.67
C ARG A 226 -19.74 -17.15 14.74
N GLN A 227 -18.62 -16.54 14.39
CA GLN A 227 -17.80 -15.79 15.34
C GLN A 227 -18.52 -14.57 15.90
N ILE A 228 -19.32 -13.86 15.09
CA ILE A 228 -20.15 -12.75 15.57
C ILE A 228 -21.21 -13.26 16.55
N ASP A 229 -21.87 -14.36 16.23
CA ASP A 229 -22.88 -14.98 17.10
C ASP A 229 -22.24 -15.45 18.43
N ASP A 230 -21.07 -16.10 18.37
CA ASP A 230 -20.33 -16.57 19.53
C ASP A 230 -19.89 -15.39 20.42
N LEU A 231 -19.43 -14.28 19.83
CA LEU A 231 -19.08 -13.05 20.55
C LEU A 231 -20.29 -12.48 21.29
N ALA A 232 -21.43 -12.35 20.62
CA ALA A 232 -22.65 -11.83 21.23
C ALA A 232 -23.14 -12.72 22.38
N VAL A 233 -22.98 -14.04 22.28
CA VAL A 233 -23.31 -14.96 23.38
C VAL A 233 -22.39 -14.73 24.59
N LEU A 234 -21.07 -14.60 24.36
CA LEU A 234 -20.10 -14.36 25.44
C LEU A 234 -20.31 -13.01 26.14
N GLU A 235 -20.64 -11.95 25.39
CA GLU A 235 -20.94 -10.63 25.96
C GLU A 235 -22.17 -10.67 26.87
N VAL A 236 -23.24 -11.36 26.46
CA VAL A 236 -24.45 -11.55 27.28
C VAL A 236 -24.14 -12.37 28.54
N GLU A 237 -23.27 -13.38 28.45
CA GLU A 237 -22.82 -14.14 29.62
C GLU A 237 -21.98 -13.29 30.58
N LEU A 238 -21.09 -12.45 30.05
CA LEU A 238 -20.29 -11.51 30.82
C LEU A 238 -21.18 -10.51 31.56
N GLU A 239 -22.18 -9.93 30.90
CA GLU A 239 -23.14 -9.01 31.52
C GLU A 239 -23.90 -9.69 32.68
N LYS A 240 -24.42 -10.91 32.46
CA LYS A 240 -25.13 -11.67 33.51
C LYS A 240 -24.25 -11.97 34.72
N LEU A 241 -22.98 -12.28 34.49
CA LEU A 241 -22.04 -12.57 35.57
C LEU A 241 -21.55 -11.31 36.27
N SER A 242 -21.46 -10.18 35.57
CA SER A 242 -21.06 -8.88 36.14
C SER A 242 -22.02 -8.39 37.24
N VAL A 243 -23.30 -8.78 37.18
CA VAL A 243 -24.29 -8.47 38.23
C VAL A 243 -24.01 -9.24 39.52
N ASN A 244 -23.44 -10.45 39.42
CA ASN A 244 -23.29 -11.38 40.54
C ASN A 244 -21.87 -11.47 41.08
N LEU A 245 -20.86 -11.17 40.26
CA LEU A 245 -19.45 -11.38 40.56
C LEU A 245 -18.67 -10.07 40.48
N LEU A 246 -17.66 -9.95 41.35
CA LEU A 246 -16.72 -8.83 41.29
C LEU A 246 -15.87 -8.90 40.01
N PRO A 247 -15.43 -7.76 39.43
CA PRO A 247 -14.67 -7.72 38.18
C PRO A 247 -13.40 -8.61 38.15
N ASN A 248 -12.75 -8.79 39.31
CA ASN A 248 -11.51 -9.57 39.42
C ASN A 248 -11.73 -11.09 39.61
N HIS A 249 -12.97 -11.58 39.50
CA HIS A 249 -13.26 -13.00 39.66
C HIS A 249 -12.62 -13.83 38.52
N PRO A 250 -12.04 -15.02 38.78
CA PRO A 250 -11.35 -15.82 37.76
C PRO A 250 -12.22 -16.14 36.54
N ARG A 251 -13.52 -16.41 36.72
CA ARG A 251 -14.45 -16.62 35.59
C ARG A 251 -14.66 -15.40 34.71
N MET A 252 -14.72 -14.19 35.30
CA MET A 252 -14.85 -12.95 34.52
C MET A 252 -13.60 -12.74 33.66
N ARG A 253 -12.42 -13.01 34.23
CA ARG A 253 -11.14 -12.91 33.51
C ARG A 253 -11.05 -13.86 32.32
N VAL A 254 -11.49 -15.11 32.48
CA VAL A 254 -11.48 -16.09 31.39
C VAL A 254 -12.43 -15.67 30.27
N LEU A 255 -13.67 -15.26 30.59
CA LEU A 255 -14.62 -14.77 29.59
C LEU A 255 -14.11 -13.53 28.86
N GLN A 256 -13.49 -12.60 29.58
CA GLN A 256 -12.95 -11.39 28.99
C GLN A 256 -11.77 -11.71 28.06
N GLU A 257 -10.90 -12.64 28.46
CA GLU A 257 -9.83 -13.13 27.60
C GLU A 257 -10.37 -13.86 26.36
N GLU A 258 -11.45 -14.64 26.48
CA GLU A 258 -12.12 -15.27 25.34
C GLU A 258 -12.73 -14.22 24.39
N ILE A 259 -13.40 -13.19 24.91
CA ILE A 259 -13.95 -12.08 24.12
C ILE A 259 -12.82 -11.31 23.42
N ASP A 260 -11.71 -11.02 24.10
CA ASP A 260 -10.55 -10.35 23.52
C ASP A 260 -9.89 -11.20 22.41
N GLN A 261 -9.82 -12.52 22.59
CA GLN A 261 -9.30 -13.42 21.57
C GLN A 261 -10.22 -13.50 20.34
N LEU A 262 -11.54 -13.54 20.57
CA LEU A 262 -12.54 -13.70 19.52
C LEU A 262 -12.73 -12.40 18.72
N SER A 263 -12.72 -11.25 19.39
CA SER A 263 -12.69 -9.93 18.74
C SER A 263 -11.41 -9.74 17.90
N ALA A 264 -10.23 -10.07 18.42
CA ALA A 264 -8.99 -10.01 17.65
C ALA A 264 -8.95 -11.00 16.48
N ALA A 265 -9.68 -12.13 16.56
CA ALA A 265 -9.84 -13.05 15.44
C ALA A 265 -10.80 -12.48 14.37
N LEU A 266 -11.90 -11.87 14.79
CA LEU A 266 -12.85 -11.17 13.92
C LEU A 266 -12.17 -10.04 13.15
N ASP A 267 -11.39 -9.19 13.82
CA ASP A 267 -10.66 -8.09 13.20
C ASP A 267 -9.73 -8.57 12.08
N ARG A 268 -8.98 -9.65 12.34
CA ARG A 268 -8.12 -10.27 11.33
C ARG A 268 -8.94 -10.84 10.16
N GLY A 269 -10.07 -11.49 10.44
CA GLY A 269 -10.98 -12.00 9.41
C GLY A 269 -11.57 -10.89 8.54
N MET A 270 -11.95 -9.76 9.15
CA MET A 270 -12.48 -8.59 8.44
C MET A 270 -11.44 -7.90 7.57
N GLN A 271 -10.22 -7.74 8.09
CA GLN A 271 -9.10 -7.21 7.29
C GLN A 271 -8.80 -8.12 6.09
N GLN A 272 -8.85 -9.44 6.27
CA GLN A 272 -8.69 -10.40 5.16
C GLN A 272 -9.81 -10.29 4.14
N LEU A 273 -11.07 -10.16 4.58
CA LEU A 273 -12.21 -9.95 3.69
C LEU A 273 -12.08 -8.64 2.90
N ALA A 274 -11.69 -7.55 3.57
CA ALA A 274 -11.46 -6.27 2.91
C ALA A 274 -10.37 -6.38 1.83
N GLN A 275 -9.25 -7.03 2.15
CA GLN A 275 -8.17 -7.28 1.19
C GLN A 275 -8.64 -8.12 -0.01
N LEU A 276 -9.44 -9.16 0.23
CA LEU A 276 -10.01 -10.00 -0.82
C LEU A 276 -10.90 -9.18 -1.76
N VAL A 277 -11.80 -8.38 -1.21
CA VAL A 277 -12.75 -7.59 -2.01
C VAL A 277 -12.04 -6.48 -2.79
N VAL A 278 -11.01 -5.86 -2.22
CA VAL A 278 -10.12 -4.94 -2.93
C VAL A 278 -9.41 -5.63 -4.09
N ALA A 279 -8.90 -6.85 -3.88
CA ALA A 279 -8.28 -7.64 -4.94
C ALA A 279 -9.25 -7.99 -6.07
N ASP A 280 -10.49 -8.38 -5.74
CA ASP A 280 -11.56 -8.66 -6.71
C ASP A 280 -11.92 -7.41 -7.53
N ARG A 281 -12.08 -6.26 -6.88
CA ARG A 281 -12.32 -4.97 -7.53
C ARG A 281 -11.20 -4.64 -8.52
N ASP A 282 -9.95 -4.80 -8.11
CA ASP A 282 -8.80 -4.48 -8.95
C ASP A 282 -8.64 -5.46 -10.11
N ALA A 283 -9.00 -6.74 -9.93
CA ALA A 283 -9.05 -7.73 -11.00
C ALA A 283 -10.11 -7.37 -12.05
N ALA A 284 -11.30 -6.94 -11.63
CA ALA A 284 -12.36 -6.49 -12.53
C ALA A 284 -11.96 -5.26 -13.36
N ARG A 285 -11.24 -4.30 -12.74
CA ARG A 285 -10.67 -3.15 -13.46
C ARG A 285 -9.72 -3.58 -14.57
N ARG A 286 -8.79 -4.48 -14.28
CA ARG A 286 -7.84 -5.00 -15.29
C ARG A 286 -8.53 -5.72 -16.43
N LEU A 287 -9.62 -6.45 -16.14
CA LEU A 287 -10.41 -7.12 -17.17
C LEU A 287 -11.09 -6.09 -18.09
N GLU A 288 -11.73 -5.06 -17.52
CA GLU A 288 -12.33 -3.98 -18.31
C GLU A 288 -11.29 -3.29 -19.20
N ASP A 289 -10.15 -2.90 -18.63
CA ASP A 289 -9.06 -2.25 -19.37
C ASP A 289 -8.58 -3.13 -20.53
N GLY A 290 -8.38 -4.43 -20.28
CA GLY A 290 -7.98 -5.39 -21.32
C GLY A 290 -9.01 -5.57 -22.42
N LEU A 291 -10.32 -5.49 -22.12
CA LEU A 291 -11.38 -5.53 -23.14
C LEU A 291 -11.47 -4.23 -23.93
N ARG A 292 -11.23 -3.08 -23.30
CA ARG A 292 -11.15 -1.78 -23.99
C ARG A 292 -9.99 -1.78 -24.98
N ASP A 293 -8.82 -2.27 -24.56
CA ASP A 293 -7.64 -2.38 -25.42
C ASP A 293 -7.91 -3.31 -26.62
N GLN A 294 -8.60 -4.44 -26.40
CA GLN A 294 -9.02 -5.34 -27.48
C GLN A 294 -10.01 -4.68 -28.44
N LEU A 295 -10.96 -3.90 -27.93
CA LEU A 295 -11.92 -3.19 -28.76
C LEU A 295 -11.24 -2.12 -29.60
N ILE A 296 -10.31 -1.35 -29.02
CA ILE A 296 -9.50 -0.36 -29.75
C ILE A 296 -8.66 -1.05 -30.82
N ALA A 297 -8.01 -2.18 -30.51
CA ALA A 297 -7.23 -2.95 -31.48
C ALA A 297 -8.10 -3.51 -32.62
N ALA A 298 -9.33 -3.93 -32.34
CA ALA A 298 -10.27 -4.46 -33.34
C ALA A 298 -10.95 -3.36 -34.18
N THR A 299 -11.07 -2.14 -33.64
CA THR A 299 -11.65 -0.98 -34.36
C THR A 299 -10.61 -0.10 -35.04
N ALA A 300 -9.32 -0.27 -34.72
CA ALA A 300 -8.24 0.36 -35.46
C ALA A 300 -8.32 -0.08 -36.93
N PRO A 301 -8.34 0.87 -37.89
CA PRO A 301 -8.41 0.53 -39.30
C PRO A 301 -7.21 -0.36 -39.64
N ALA A 302 -7.49 -1.54 -40.22
CA ALA A 302 -6.45 -2.38 -40.77
C ALA A 302 -5.75 -1.57 -41.86
N VAL A 303 -4.54 -1.08 -41.57
CA VAL A 303 -3.65 -0.54 -42.58
C VAL A 303 -3.38 -1.70 -43.53
N ALA A 304 -4.01 -1.64 -44.71
CA ALA A 304 -3.85 -2.66 -45.71
C ALA A 304 -2.36 -2.76 -46.07
N ASP A 305 -1.82 -3.96 -45.95
CA ASP A 305 -0.49 -4.34 -46.36
C ASP A 305 -0.39 -4.16 -47.89
N ALA A 306 -0.11 -2.93 -48.32
CA ALA A 306 0.02 -2.55 -49.71
C ALA A 306 1.45 -2.81 -50.17
N SER A 307 1.83 -4.08 -50.25
CA SER A 307 2.98 -4.51 -51.04
C SER A 307 2.64 -4.42 -52.53
N VAL A 308 2.44 -3.20 -53.04
CA VAL A 308 2.40 -2.91 -54.47
C VAL A 308 3.61 -2.05 -54.80
N VAL A 309 4.54 -2.72 -55.48
CA VAL A 309 5.76 -2.20 -56.09
C VAL A 309 5.45 -0.93 -56.90
N THR A 310 5.72 0.23 -56.31
CA THR A 310 6.01 1.47 -57.05
C THR A 310 7.01 2.26 -56.24
N GLY A 311 8.23 2.39 -56.76
CA GLY A 311 9.31 3.08 -56.09
C GLY A 311 9.04 4.58 -56.02
N SER A 312 8.77 5.10 -54.82
CA SER A 312 9.13 6.45 -54.41
C SER A 312 8.83 6.67 -52.91
N VAL A 313 9.91 6.78 -52.13
CA VAL A 313 10.02 7.59 -50.90
C VAL A 313 9.14 7.21 -49.69
N GLY A 314 9.77 6.48 -48.75
CA GLY A 314 9.59 6.67 -47.31
C GLY A 314 8.63 5.71 -46.60
N ASP A 315 9.09 4.48 -46.34
CA ASP A 315 8.51 3.62 -45.31
C ASP A 315 8.36 4.41 -44.00
N GLN A 316 7.14 4.52 -43.49
CA GLN A 316 6.94 4.92 -42.11
C GLN A 316 7.41 3.76 -41.22
N PRO A 317 8.38 3.97 -40.31
CA PRO A 317 8.76 2.91 -39.39
C PRO A 317 7.62 2.71 -38.38
N GLU A 318 6.88 1.62 -38.50
CA GLU A 318 5.94 1.20 -37.45
C GLU A 318 6.74 0.64 -36.25
N PRO A 319 6.38 0.99 -35.00
CA PRO A 319 7.08 0.51 -33.81
C PRO A 319 6.90 -0.99 -33.64
N LYS A 320 8.01 -1.73 -33.73
CA LYS A 320 8.04 -3.19 -33.54
C LYS A 320 7.98 -3.48 -32.05
N VAL A 321 6.97 -4.23 -31.62
CA VAL A 321 6.86 -4.67 -30.22
C VAL A 321 7.32 -6.10 -30.13
N THR A 322 8.30 -6.32 -29.27
CA THR A 322 8.75 -7.65 -28.90
C THR A 322 8.58 -7.80 -27.40
N ALA A 323 7.83 -8.80 -26.96
CA ALA A 323 7.86 -9.20 -25.57
C ALA A 323 9.30 -9.59 -25.23
N LEU A 324 9.90 -9.01 -24.18
CA LEU A 324 11.23 -9.44 -23.77
C LEU A 324 11.18 -10.96 -23.55
N PRO A 325 12.13 -11.74 -24.12
CA PRO A 325 12.21 -13.15 -23.80
C PRO A 325 12.39 -13.24 -22.28
N ARG A 326 11.44 -13.89 -21.60
CA ARG A 326 11.51 -14.13 -20.16
C ARG A 326 12.94 -14.59 -19.85
N PRO A 327 13.70 -13.90 -18.97
CA PRO A 327 15.14 -14.15 -18.85
C PRO A 327 15.52 -15.54 -18.35
N VAL A 328 14.56 -16.44 -18.10
CA VAL A 328 14.85 -17.86 -17.93
C VAL A 328 13.70 -18.67 -18.52
N ARG A 329 14.01 -19.66 -19.37
CA ARG A 329 13.03 -20.67 -19.81
C ARG A 329 12.36 -21.22 -18.55
N THR A 330 11.06 -20.99 -18.41
CA THR A 330 10.27 -21.41 -17.25
C THR A 330 10.47 -22.89 -16.93
N ASP A 331 10.66 -23.70 -17.97
CA ASP A 331 10.93 -25.13 -17.85
C ASP A 331 12.26 -25.44 -17.16
N LEU A 332 13.28 -24.62 -17.39
CA LEU A 332 14.61 -24.80 -16.79
C LEU A 332 14.59 -24.40 -15.31
N VAL A 333 13.89 -23.32 -14.94
CA VAL A 333 13.73 -22.93 -13.52
C VAL A 333 12.87 -23.94 -12.76
N LEU A 334 11.79 -24.44 -13.37
CA LEU A 334 10.97 -25.47 -12.76
C LEU A 334 11.76 -26.78 -12.57
N ALA A 335 12.55 -27.17 -13.58
CA ALA A 335 13.40 -28.35 -13.50
C ALA A 335 14.52 -28.20 -12.44
N LEU A 336 15.18 -27.02 -12.37
CA LEU A 336 16.23 -26.76 -11.40
C LEU A 336 15.69 -26.64 -9.98
N SER A 337 14.57 -25.95 -9.77
CA SER A 337 13.96 -25.80 -8.44
C SER A 337 13.39 -27.12 -7.93
N GLY A 338 12.71 -27.89 -8.79
CA GLY A 338 12.24 -29.24 -8.45
C GLY A 338 13.41 -30.19 -8.15
N GLY A 339 14.47 -30.13 -8.96
CA GLY A 339 15.70 -30.92 -8.75
C GLY A 339 16.42 -30.55 -7.45
N LEU A 340 16.68 -29.26 -7.19
CA LEU A 340 17.34 -28.80 -5.98
C LEU A 340 16.55 -29.11 -4.71
N ALA A 341 15.22 -28.97 -4.74
CA ALA A 341 14.37 -29.33 -3.60
C ALA A 341 14.46 -30.83 -3.29
N PHE A 342 14.43 -31.68 -4.33
CA PHE A 342 14.52 -33.13 -4.18
C PHE A 342 15.90 -33.59 -3.68
N PHE A 343 16.99 -33.12 -4.30
CA PHE A 343 18.35 -33.48 -3.91
C PHE A 343 18.76 -32.86 -2.57
N GLY A 344 18.31 -31.64 -2.25
CA GLY A 344 18.52 -31.00 -0.96
C GLY A 344 17.92 -31.79 0.20
N GLN A 345 16.70 -32.33 0.02
CA GLN A 345 16.05 -33.17 1.02
C GLN A 345 16.78 -34.51 1.23
N ILE A 346 17.28 -35.12 0.15
CA ILE A 346 18.07 -36.36 0.24
C ILE A 346 19.42 -36.10 0.93
N GLY A 347 20.11 -35.00 0.58
CA GLY A 347 21.40 -34.61 1.17
C GLY A 347 21.31 -34.28 2.65
N LEU A 348 20.30 -33.50 3.07
CA LEU A 348 20.09 -33.16 4.48
C LEU A 348 19.82 -34.41 5.33
N PHE A 349 19.09 -35.39 4.78
CA PHE A 349 18.80 -36.64 5.48
C PHE A 349 20.04 -37.54 5.61
N ALA A 350 20.88 -37.62 4.57
CA ALA A 350 22.16 -38.35 4.65
C ALA A 350 23.09 -37.73 5.69
N PHE A 351 23.16 -36.39 5.76
CA PHE A 351 23.99 -35.66 6.71
C PHE A 351 23.54 -35.84 8.17
N LEU A 352 22.24 -35.78 8.44
CA LEU A 352 21.70 -35.99 9.80
C LEU A 352 21.87 -37.45 10.29
N ARG A 353 21.88 -38.43 9.38
CA ARG A 353 22.11 -39.84 9.74
C ARG A 353 23.59 -40.13 10.04
N ALA A 354 24.52 -39.44 9.38
CA ALA A 354 25.95 -39.58 9.62
C ALA A 354 26.36 -39.13 11.04
N ARG A 355 25.68 -38.12 11.61
CA ARG A 355 25.94 -37.64 12.98
C ARG A 355 25.46 -38.56 14.11
N ARG A 356 24.67 -39.60 13.82
CA ARG A 356 24.13 -40.53 14.84
C ARG A 356 24.94 -41.81 15.04
N ARG A 357 26.08 -41.98 14.36
CA ARG A 357 27.04 -43.04 14.69
C ARG A 357 28.19 -42.45 15.51
N VAL A 358 27.96 -42.30 16.81
CA VAL A 358 29.06 -42.28 17.78
C VAL A 358 29.39 -43.75 18.10
N PRO A 359 30.67 -44.16 18.13
CA PRO A 359 31.04 -45.54 18.44
C PRO A 359 30.75 -45.84 19.91
N GLU A 360 29.92 -46.85 20.13
CA GLU A 360 29.76 -47.51 21.42
C GLU A 360 30.96 -48.46 21.57
N GLU A 361 32.04 -47.95 22.17
CA GLU A 361 33.22 -48.73 22.57
C GLU A 361 33.15 -49.02 24.07
N ALA A 362 32.85 -50.28 24.36
CA ALA A 362 33.30 -51.11 25.50
C ALA A 362 33.38 -50.47 26.90
N MET A 363 32.45 -50.86 27.78
CA MET A 363 32.81 -51.10 29.19
C MET A 363 32.04 -52.32 29.71
N GLU A 364 32.83 -53.33 30.07
CA GLU A 364 32.42 -54.64 30.59
C GLU A 364 31.84 -54.57 32.02
N PRO A 365 31.17 -55.66 32.47
CA PRO A 365 30.40 -55.69 33.71
C PRO A 365 31.23 -56.22 34.89
N GLU A 366 31.03 -55.71 36.10
CA GLU A 366 31.40 -56.43 37.32
C GLU A 366 30.54 -56.00 38.53
N ASP A 367 30.00 -57.05 39.16
CA ASP A 367 29.70 -57.26 40.59
C ASP A 367 28.45 -56.67 41.27
N ASP A 368 27.46 -57.57 41.42
CA ASP A 368 26.92 -58.07 42.70
C ASP A 368 27.19 -57.23 43.94
N TYR A 369 26.12 -56.74 44.60
CA TYR A 369 25.83 -57.09 46.01
C TYR A 369 24.35 -56.90 46.35
N ALA A 370 23.87 -57.86 47.12
CA ALA A 370 22.50 -58.09 47.55
C ALA A 370 22.23 -57.55 48.98
N TYR A 371 20.97 -57.14 49.19
CA TYR A 371 20.20 -56.97 50.45
C TYR A 371 20.78 -56.20 51.65
N ALA A 372 20.06 -55.17 52.09
CA ALA A 372 19.46 -55.14 53.45
C ALA A 372 18.45 -53.99 53.60
N GLN A 373 17.30 -54.35 54.16
CA GLN A 373 16.19 -53.51 54.60
C GLN A 373 16.49 -53.02 56.04
N VAL A 374 16.40 -51.72 56.32
CA VAL A 374 16.32 -51.20 57.70
C VAL A 374 15.45 -49.93 57.72
N ASP A 375 14.32 -50.04 58.42
CA ASP A 375 13.55 -48.91 58.96
C ASP A 375 14.30 -48.30 60.15
N ALA A 376 14.44 -46.97 60.19
CA ALA A 376 14.17 -46.10 61.34
C ALA A 376 14.81 -44.70 61.19
N LEU A 377 13.94 -43.67 61.20
CA LEU A 377 14.06 -42.37 61.89
C LEU A 377 15.38 -41.57 61.78
N GLU A 378 15.36 -40.40 61.15
CA GLU A 378 15.14 -39.07 61.78
C GLU A 378 15.32 -37.91 60.77
N ALA A 379 14.75 -36.76 61.11
CA ALA A 379 14.56 -35.59 60.26
C ALA A 379 15.74 -34.60 60.30
N THR A 380 15.95 -33.87 59.19
CA THR A 380 16.32 -32.44 59.18
C THR A 380 16.25 -31.81 57.77
N GLU A 381 15.70 -30.60 57.74
CA GLU A 381 16.02 -29.44 56.85
C GLU A 381 15.71 -29.58 55.33
N ALA A 382 14.68 -28.93 54.77
CA ALA A 382 14.38 -27.49 54.64
C ALA A 382 15.29 -26.74 53.65
N GLU A 383 15.04 -26.87 52.34
CA GLU A 383 15.40 -25.88 51.33
C GLU A 383 14.24 -25.67 50.34
N ALA A 384 13.52 -24.55 50.51
CA ALA A 384 12.59 -24.01 49.54
C ALA A 384 13.16 -22.69 49.00
N HIS A 385 13.54 -22.68 47.72
CA HIS A 385 13.94 -21.48 47.01
C HIS A 385 12.72 -20.60 46.71
N ASN A 386 12.71 -19.41 47.31
CA ASN A 386 11.73 -18.35 47.13
C ASN A 386 12.29 -17.35 46.10
N TRP A 387 11.64 -17.18 44.94
CA TRP A 387 12.11 -16.37 43.80
C TRP A 387 11.39 -15.01 43.68
N LEU A 388 11.24 -14.24 44.77
CA LEU A 388 10.68 -12.88 44.67
C LEU A 388 11.58 -11.88 45.40
N ASP A 389 12.62 -11.42 44.70
CA ASP A 389 13.32 -10.19 45.04
C ASP A 389 12.69 -9.02 44.26
N ALA A 390 11.92 -8.22 45.00
CA ALA A 390 11.51 -6.88 44.60
C ALA A 390 12.61 -5.90 45.00
N SER A 391 13.17 -5.17 44.04
CA SER A 391 14.03 -4.02 44.31
C SER A 391 13.19 -2.79 44.67
N PRO A 392 13.56 -2.02 45.72
CA PRO A 392 12.80 -0.84 46.14
C PRO A 392 13.25 0.46 45.44
N LEU A 393 12.27 1.33 45.15
CA LEU A 393 12.44 2.73 44.73
C LEU A 393 12.66 3.64 45.95
N PRO A 394 13.38 4.78 45.82
CA PRO A 394 13.64 5.70 46.93
C PRO A 394 12.46 6.65 47.20
N ALA A 395 12.33 6.99 48.48
CA ALA A 395 11.27 7.80 49.08
C ALA A 395 11.32 9.28 48.67
N VAL A 396 10.15 9.82 48.28
CA VAL A 396 9.89 11.26 48.16
C VAL A 396 9.04 11.69 49.34
N ALA A 397 9.54 12.66 50.12
CA ALA A 397 8.83 13.25 51.24
C ALA A 397 7.74 14.22 50.75
N LEU A 398 6.48 13.96 51.10
CA LEU A 398 5.39 14.93 51.04
C LEU A 398 5.31 15.69 52.37
N ALA A 399 5.58 16.99 52.33
CA ALA A 399 5.14 17.93 53.35
C ALA A 399 3.80 18.53 52.89
N ALA A 400 2.75 18.28 53.66
CA ALA A 400 1.46 18.94 53.52
C ALA A 400 1.47 20.20 54.40
N ASP A 401 1.21 21.36 53.81
CA ASP A 401 0.93 22.58 54.55
C ASP A 401 -0.42 23.13 54.10
N TRP A 402 -1.34 23.27 55.05
CA TRP A 402 -2.70 23.76 54.87
C TRP A 402 -2.78 25.12 55.56
N SER A 403 -3.03 26.19 54.80
CA SER A 403 -3.59 27.41 55.38
C SER A 403 -4.48 28.15 54.38
N MET A 404 -5.63 28.61 54.90
CA MET A 404 -6.69 29.34 54.21
C MET A 404 -6.65 30.84 54.58
N THR A 405 -6.74 31.72 53.55
CA THR A 405 -7.41 33.06 53.40
C THR A 405 -7.20 34.19 54.45
N PRO A 406 -7.38 35.51 54.13
CA PRO A 406 -8.13 36.16 53.02
C PRO A 406 -7.48 37.39 52.29
N GLU A 407 -8.19 37.91 51.27
CA GLU A 407 -8.06 39.16 50.45
C GLU A 407 -7.95 40.51 51.21
N PRO A 408 -7.91 41.71 50.55
CA PRO A 408 -7.20 42.16 49.33
C PRO A 408 -6.41 43.48 49.55
N GLY A 409 -5.49 43.85 48.66
CA GLY A 409 -4.76 45.12 48.73
C GLY A 409 -4.11 45.55 47.42
N ASN A 410 -4.44 46.77 46.99
CA ASN A 410 -4.22 47.38 45.68
C ASN A 410 -2.76 47.81 45.37
N ALA A 411 -2.41 47.77 44.06
CA ALA A 411 -1.32 48.45 43.34
C ALA A 411 0.14 48.12 43.75
N ILE A 412 1.05 47.80 42.83
CA ILE A 412 1.70 48.72 41.89
C ILE A 412 2.18 47.99 40.62
N VAL A 413 2.01 48.70 39.51
CA VAL A 413 2.43 48.42 38.13
C VAL A 413 3.92 48.04 38.01
N LYS A 414 4.19 46.94 37.29
CA LYS A 414 5.44 46.74 36.54
C LYS A 414 5.14 45.96 35.26
N GLU A 415 5.52 46.55 34.13
CA GLU A 415 5.47 45.97 32.80
C GLU A 415 6.27 44.67 32.74
N ASP A 416 5.64 43.58 32.32
CA ASP A 416 6.31 42.38 31.83
C ASP A 416 5.47 41.75 30.69
N ALA A 417 6.18 41.12 29.77
CA ALA A 417 5.77 40.69 28.43
C ALA A 417 4.38 40.03 28.35
N GLY A 418 3.62 40.43 27.32
CA GLY A 418 2.20 40.11 27.13
C GLY A 418 1.86 38.62 27.17
N GLN A 419 1.37 38.19 28.33
CA GLN A 419 0.57 37.00 28.51
C GLN A 419 -0.86 37.33 28.06
N LEU A 420 -1.28 36.80 26.90
CA LEU A 420 -2.67 36.90 26.44
C LEU A 420 -3.60 36.13 27.40
N PRO A 421 -4.72 36.70 27.87
CA PRO A 421 -5.64 36.02 28.76
C PRO A 421 -6.43 34.93 28.02
N ALA A 422 -6.30 33.68 28.46
CA ALA A 422 -7.15 32.58 28.03
C ALA A 422 -8.53 32.72 28.69
N SER A 423 -9.43 33.48 28.07
CA SER A 423 -10.86 33.46 28.43
C SER A 423 -11.62 32.61 27.41
N THR A 424 -12.21 31.51 27.88
CA THR A 424 -13.04 30.57 27.09
C THR A 424 -14.38 31.16 26.60
N ASN A 425 -14.71 32.40 26.99
CA ASN A 425 -15.94 33.09 26.60
C ASN A 425 -15.96 33.59 25.13
N GLY A 426 -14.87 33.41 24.37
CA GLY A 426 -14.79 33.83 22.96
C GLY A 426 -14.92 32.71 21.93
N LEU A 427 -15.17 31.46 22.35
CA LEU A 427 -15.13 30.30 21.45
C LEU A 427 -16.29 30.31 20.43
N ASP A 428 -17.46 30.82 20.82
CA ASP A 428 -18.64 30.82 19.94
C ASP A 428 -18.60 31.91 18.85
N ASP A 429 -17.82 32.98 19.06
CA ASP A 429 -17.72 34.13 18.14
C ASP A 429 -16.47 34.09 17.24
N ALA A 430 -15.49 33.22 17.53
CA ALA A 430 -14.25 33.13 16.77
C ALA A 430 -14.43 32.36 15.46
N HIS A 431 -14.01 32.96 14.33
CA HIS A 431 -14.02 32.30 13.03
C HIS A 431 -12.74 31.52 12.78
N ILE A 432 -11.60 32.02 13.25
CA ILE A 432 -10.30 31.36 13.13
C ILE A 432 -9.76 31.04 14.52
N VAL A 433 -9.71 29.75 14.86
CA VAL A 433 -9.22 29.26 16.16
C VAL A 433 -7.90 28.54 15.96
N ALA A 434 -6.83 29.06 16.53
CA ALA A 434 -5.53 28.39 16.55
C ALA A 434 -5.38 27.55 17.82
N ILE A 435 -4.95 26.30 17.67
CA ILE A 435 -4.64 25.39 18.76
C ILE A 435 -3.14 25.13 18.76
N ARG A 436 -2.47 25.47 19.85
CA ARG A 436 -1.07 25.12 20.09
C ARG A 436 -1.01 23.69 20.62
N CYS A 437 -0.47 22.79 19.80
CA CYS A 437 -0.38 21.36 20.09
C CYS A 437 1.08 20.97 20.38
N ARG A 438 1.29 20.28 21.50
CA ARG A 438 2.55 19.60 21.82
C ARG A 438 2.37 18.10 21.66
N GLY A 439 2.87 17.52 20.57
CA GLY A 439 2.73 16.09 20.30
C GLY A 439 1.37 15.72 19.69
N ASP A 440 0.53 14.97 20.42
CA ASP A 440 -0.71 14.34 19.93
C ASP A 440 -1.80 15.36 19.55
N MET A 441 -1.58 15.99 18.40
CA MET A 441 -2.45 16.95 17.74
C MET A 441 -3.83 16.37 17.45
N GLY A 442 -3.90 15.06 17.18
CA GLY A 442 -5.12 14.38 16.77
C GLY A 442 -6.21 14.50 17.84
N ALA A 443 -5.88 14.28 19.10
CA ALA A 443 -6.87 14.23 20.17
C ALA A 443 -7.50 15.60 20.47
N ALA A 444 -6.70 16.67 20.53
CA ALA A 444 -7.16 18.02 20.83
C ALA A 444 -8.01 18.61 19.68
N ALA A 445 -7.49 18.54 18.46
CA ALA A 445 -8.18 19.06 17.28
C ALA A 445 -9.48 18.31 16.99
N ARG A 446 -9.49 16.96 17.10
CA ARG A 446 -10.72 16.16 16.88
C ARG A 446 -11.81 16.44 17.92
N ARG A 447 -11.45 16.72 19.18
CA ARG A 447 -12.43 17.07 20.21
C ARG A 447 -13.12 18.40 19.89
N LEU A 448 -12.34 19.40 19.48
CA LEU A 448 -12.84 20.72 19.13
C LEU A 448 -13.65 20.68 17.83
N LEU A 449 -13.21 19.89 16.85
CA LEU A 449 -13.97 19.56 15.64
C LEU A 449 -15.33 18.94 16.00
N GLY A 450 -15.35 17.86 16.80
CA GLY A 450 -16.59 17.20 17.22
C GLY A 450 -17.49 18.06 18.12
N GLN A 451 -16.97 19.11 18.76
CA GLN A 451 -17.78 20.09 19.48
C GLN A 451 -18.54 20.99 18.50
N TYR A 452 -17.87 21.55 17.50
CA TYR A 452 -18.50 22.40 16.49
C TYR A 452 -19.41 21.63 15.53
N GLU A 453 -19.05 20.38 15.18
CA GLU A 453 -19.92 19.49 14.42
C GLU A 453 -21.25 19.24 15.16
N ARG A 454 -21.21 19.00 16.47
CA ARG A 454 -22.44 18.86 17.29
C ARG A 454 -23.28 20.13 17.36
N GLN A 455 -22.67 21.29 17.15
CA GLN A 455 -23.39 22.56 17.02
C GLN A 455 -23.93 22.79 15.60
N GLY A 456 -23.68 21.89 14.65
CA GLY A 456 -24.10 22.01 13.25
C GLY A 456 -23.34 23.09 12.49
N ARG A 457 -22.14 23.47 12.95
CA ARG A 457 -21.29 24.43 12.24
C ARG A 457 -20.47 23.72 11.17
N ARG A 458 -20.21 24.41 10.06
CA ARG A 458 -19.28 23.95 9.03
C ARG A 458 -17.87 24.25 9.46
N VAL A 459 -17.04 23.22 9.57
CA VAL A 459 -15.71 23.32 10.16
C VAL A 459 -14.65 22.82 9.19
N VAL A 460 -13.52 23.50 9.15
CA VAL A 460 -12.32 23.02 8.46
C VAL A 460 -11.15 22.93 9.43
N LEU A 461 -10.49 21.77 9.44
CA LEU A 461 -9.27 21.55 10.20
C LEU A 461 -8.06 21.70 9.28
N VAL A 462 -7.11 22.55 9.66
CA VAL A 462 -5.86 22.77 8.93
C VAL A 462 -4.70 22.28 9.80
N ASP A 463 -4.01 21.26 9.30
CA ASP A 463 -2.84 20.68 9.95
C ASP A 463 -1.55 21.38 9.55
N ALA A 464 -1.13 22.36 10.36
CA ALA A 464 0.15 23.05 10.23
C ALA A 464 1.18 22.63 11.32
N ALA A 465 0.94 21.53 12.03
CA ALA A 465 1.78 21.10 13.17
C ALA A 465 2.20 19.63 13.11
N GLY A 466 1.43 18.78 12.45
CA GLY A 466 1.57 17.34 12.50
C GLY A 466 2.91 16.87 11.94
N ARG A 467 3.48 17.55 10.95
CA ARG A 467 4.72 17.14 10.25
C ARG A 467 4.68 15.69 9.72
N HIS A 468 3.51 15.06 9.72
CA HIS A 468 3.26 13.71 9.25
C HIS A 468 3.14 13.77 7.73
N ARG A 469 4.17 13.30 7.03
CA ARG A 469 4.16 13.29 5.56
C ARG A 469 3.13 12.30 5.06
N GLY A 470 2.08 12.83 4.43
CA GLY A 470 1.03 12.06 3.79
C GLY A 470 1.38 11.66 2.36
N ARG A 471 0.49 10.88 1.73
CA ARG A 471 0.52 10.62 0.29
C ARG A 471 -0.29 11.65 -0.50
N ALA A 472 -1.21 12.35 0.15
CA ALA A 472 -2.06 13.36 -0.45
C ALA A 472 -1.39 14.75 -0.29
N PRO A 473 -1.51 15.63 -1.28
CA PRO A 473 -1.01 17.00 -1.17
C PRO A 473 -1.73 17.75 -0.05
N GLY A 474 -0.99 18.63 0.62
CA GLY A 474 -1.50 19.38 1.78
C GLY A 474 -0.91 20.78 1.88
N ILE A 475 -1.02 21.39 3.07
CA ILE A 475 -0.61 22.78 3.30
C ILE A 475 0.90 23.03 3.05
N SER A 476 1.74 22.02 3.31
CA SER A 476 3.19 22.09 3.04
C SER A 476 3.48 22.19 1.54
N ASP A 477 2.80 21.38 0.71
CA ASP A 477 2.90 21.45 -0.75
C ASP A 477 2.41 22.80 -1.29
N LEU A 478 1.30 23.33 -0.75
CA LEU A 478 0.78 24.66 -1.13
C LEU A 478 1.77 25.78 -0.78
N SER A 479 2.42 25.70 0.38
CA SER A 479 3.38 26.72 0.82
C SER A 479 4.58 26.85 -0.14
N LEU A 480 4.98 25.73 -0.74
CA LEU A 480 6.07 25.66 -1.72
C LEU A 480 5.60 25.84 -3.18
N GLY A 481 4.30 26.03 -3.42
CA GLY A 481 3.74 26.17 -4.77
C GLY A 481 3.70 24.86 -5.57
N LEU A 482 3.76 23.71 -4.91
CA LEU A 482 3.76 22.38 -5.54
C LEU A 482 2.34 21.79 -5.73
N ALA A 483 1.33 22.37 -5.07
CA ALA A 483 -0.06 21.96 -5.18
C ALA A 483 -0.98 23.19 -5.31
N SER A 484 -2.15 23.00 -5.93
CA SER A 484 -3.18 24.03 -6.02
C SER A 484 -4.14 23.98 -4.82
N PHE A 485 -4.94 25.03 -4.63
CA PHE A 485 -5.96 25.08 -3.57
C PHE A 485 -6.97 23.92 -3.65
N ALA A 486 -7.32 23.47 -4.85
CA ALA A 486 -8.30 22.40 -5.05
C ALA A 486 -7.76 21.02 -4.65
N ASP A 487 -6.45 20.82 -4.71
CA ASP A 487 -5.82 19.51 -4.45
C ASP A 487 -5.65 19.24 -2.95
N ILE A 488 -5.56 20.29 -2.14
CA ILE A 488 -5.16 20.20 -0.73
C ILE A 488 -6.35 20.15 0.25
N ILE A 489 -7.57 20.45 -0.21
CA ILE A 489 -8.78 20.44 0.63
C ILE A 489 -9.46 19.08 0.45
N HIS A 490 -9.44 18.27 1.51
CA HIS A 490 -10.04 16.93 1.51
C HIS A 490 -11.34 16.98 2.30
N GLY A 491 -12.46 16.84 1.61
CA GLY A 491 -13.77 16.73 2.27
C GLY A 491 -13.93 15.39 2.97
N SER A 492 -14.39 15.41 4.23
CA SER A 492 -15.09 14.26 4.79
C SER A 492 -16.44 14.15 4.06
N GLY A 493 -17.01 12.96 3.89
CA GLY A 493 -18.17 12.73 3.02
C GLY A 493 -19.40 13.60 3.31
N SER A 494 -19.46 14.24 4.49
CA SER A 494 -20.36 15.35 4.84
C SER A 494 -19.77 16.70 4.39
N HIS A 495 -20.53 17.45 3.57
CA HIS A 495 -20.14 18.80 3.11
C HIS A 495 -19.85 19.82 4.22
N ASP A 496 -20.15 19.48 5.47
CA ASP A 496 -19.97 20.33 6.63
C ASP A 496 -18.53 20.30 7.19
N THR A 497 -17.71 19.34 6.75
CA THR A 497 -16.40 19.07 7.37
C THR A 497 -15.31 18.88 6.33
N ALA A 498 -14.25 19.67 6.42
CA ALA A 498 -13.08 19.54 5.56
C ALA A 498 -11.76 19.44 6.35
N LEU A 499 -10.77 18.80 5.74
CA LEU A 499 -9.45 18.61 6.28
C LEU A 499 -8.40 19.07 5.26
N VAL A 500 -7.49 19.94 5.70
CA VAL A 500 -6.26 20.25 4.99
C VAL A 500 -5.11 19.58 5.75
N PRO A 501 -4.58 18.44 5.27
CA PRO A 501 -3.49 17.72 5.92
C PRO A 501 -2.17 18.48 5.78
N TRP A 502 -1.16 18.05 6.54
CA TRP A 502 0.20 18.58 6.42
C TRP A 502 0.74 18.52 4.97
N GLY A 503 0.57 17.39 4.27
CA GLY A 503 1.02 17.19 2.89
C GLY A 503 2.25 16.30 2.75
N CYS A 504 2.88 16.31 1.59
CA CYS A 504 4.00 15.42 1.24
C CYS A 504 5.38 15.98 1.63
N GLN A 505 5.48 17.29 1.88
CA GLN A 505 6.77 17.96 2.03
C GLN A 505 7.31 17.92 3.46
N ALA A 506 8.63 17.93 3.55
CA ALA A 506 9.35 18.08 4.81
C ALA A 506 9.32 19.52 5.34
N GLN A 507 9.37 20.46 4.40
CA GLN A 507 9.49 21.88 4.65
C GLN A 507 8.11 22.52 4.57
N PHE A 508 7.88 23.51 5.41
CA PHE A 508 6.64 24.28 5.44
C PHE A 508 7.00 25.73 5.71
N ASP A 509 6.56 26.62 4.84
CA ASP A 509 6.68 28.07 5.05
C ASP A 509 5.31 28.65 5.49
N PRO A 510 5.09 28.85 6.80
CA PRO A 510 3.86 29.45 7.32
C PRO A 510 3.68 30.91 6.89
N GLY A 511 4.74 31.59 6.44
CA GLY A 511 4.70 32.96 5.95
C GLY A 511 4.29 33.08 4.49
N ALA A 512 4.19 31.96 3.76
CA ALA A 512 3.88 31.96 2.34
C ALA A 512 2.54 32.66 2.03
N LYS A 513 2.53 33.48 0.97
CA LYS A 513 1.33 34.22 0.55
C LYS A 513 0.15 33.29 0.23
N SER A 514 0.42 32.12 -0.36
CA SER A 514 -0.59 31.12 -0.69
C SER A 514 -1.31 30.59 0.54
N VAL A 515 -0.58 30.33 1.63
CA VAL A 515 -1.12 29.84 2.90
C VAL A 515 -2.04 30.88 3.55
N ARG A 516 -1.62 32.16 3.57
CA ARG A 516 -2.47 33.24 4.09
C ARG A 516 -3.78 33.38 3.31
N ILE A 517 -3.71 33.30 1.98
CA ILE A 517 -4.89 33.35 1.11
C ILE A 517 -5.80 32.15 1.37
N LEU A 518 -5.24 30.95 1.55
CA LEU A 518 -6.02 29.74 1.89
C LEU A 518 -6.82 29.96 3.17
N VAL A 519 -6.14 30.33 4.27
CA VAL A 519 -6.79 30.46 5.58
C VAL A 519 -7.90 31.52 5.54
N GLN A 520 -7.65 32.66 4.86
CA GLN A 520 -8.67 33.70 4.70
C GLN A 520 -9.88 33.21 3.89
N ALA A 521 -9.64 32.55 2.76
CA ALA A 521 -10.71 32.02 1.92
C ALA A 521 -11.52 30.93 2.63
N LEU A 522 -10.86 30.09 3.44
CA LEU A 522 -11.52 29.10 4.27
C LEU A 522 -12.40 29.74 5.34
N ALA A 523 -11.97 30.84 5.94
CA ALA A 523 -12.76 31.59 6.92
C ALA A 523 -13.99 32.29 6.31
N GLU A 524 -13.98 32.54 4.99
CA GLU A 524 -15.16 33.05 4.27
C GLU A 524 -16.15 31.93 3.89
N LEU A 525 -15.65 30.70 3.65
CA LEU A 525 -16.46 29.58 3.18
C LEU A 525 -17.07 28.75 4.32
N TYR A 526 -16.31 28.57 5.40
CA TYR A 526 -16.65 27.79 6.57
C TYR A 526 -16.98 28.69 7.76
N ASP A 527 -17.80 28.19 8.68
CA ASP A 527 -18.20 28.96 9.85
C ASP A 527 -17.03 29.06 10.85
N VAL A 528 -16.21 27.99 10.96
CA VAL A 528 -15.02 27.92 11.81
C VAL A 528 -13.84 27.24 11.11
N VAL A 529 -12.66 27.86 11.21
CA VAL A 529 -11.36 27.32 10.78
C VAL A 529 -10.52 26.99 12.01
N ILE A 530 -10.14 25.73 12.16
CA ILE A 530 -9.26 25.27 13.23
C ILE A 530 -7.84 25.14 12.67
N LEU A 531 -6.91 25.94 13.18
CA LEU A 531 -5.49 25.88 12.81
C LEU A 531 -4.71 25.13 13.88
N ALA A 532 -4.16 23.95 13.57
CA ALA A 532 -3.25 23.26 14.47
C ALA A 532 -1.82 23.80 14.28
N LEU A 533 -1.25 24.39 15.34
CA LEU A 533 0.08 24.99 15.34
C LEU A 533 1.05 24.21 16.24
N ASP A 534 2.31 24.17 15.83
CA ASP A 534 3.38 23.50 16.56
C ASP A 534 3.80 24.35 17.77
N SER A 535 3.58 23.83 18.98
CA SER A 535 3.95 24.52 20.21
C SER A 535 5.46 24.65 20.41
N ASP A 536 6.27 23.77 19.80
CA ASP A 536 7.73 23.79 19.97
C ASP A 536 8.39 24.84 19.07
N ASN A 537 7.69 25.37 18.06
CA ASN A 537 8.20 26.37 17.12
C ASN A 537 7.25 27.56 16.90
N LEU A 538 6.91 28.24 17.99
CA LEU A 538 6.00 29.41 17.98
C LEU A 538 6.52 30.56 17.12
N ALA A 539 7.84 30.78 17.08
CA ALA A 539 8.43 31.85 16.29
C ALA A 539 8.17 31.66 14.78
N ALA A 540 8.31 30.43 14.27
CA ALA A 540 7.98 30.14 12.88
C ALA A 540 6.47 30.27 12.61
N CYS A 541 5.62 29.88 13.55
CA CYS A 541 4.16 29.92 13.39
C CYS A 541 3.54 31.31 13.65
N GLN A 542 4.34 32.34 13.92
CA GLN A 542 3.85 33.70 14.17
C GLN A 542 2.93 34.24 13.06
N PRO A 543 3.20 34.04 11.74
CA PRO A 543 2.33 34.54 10.68
C PRO A 543 0.92 33.94 10.72
N LEU A 544 0.79 32.66 11.11
CA LEU A 544 -0.50 31.98 11.24
C LEU A 544 -1.21 32.36 12.53
N THR A 545 -0.44 32.51 13.61
CA THR A 545 -0.98 32.95 14.91
C THR A 545 -1.60 34.34 14.80
N ALA A 546 -1.01 35.23 13.99
CA ALA A 546 -1.53 36.57 13.73
C ALA A 546 -2.84 36.61 12.92
N LEU A 547 -3.23 35.50 12.27
CA LEU A 547 -4.51 35.37 11.57
C LEU A 547 -5.63 34.83 12.47
N ALA A 548 -5.30 34.24 13.62
CA ALA A 548 -6.28 33.62 14.50
C ALA A 548 -6.95 34.67 15.40
N ASP A 549 -8.27 34.58 15.50
CA ASP A 549 -9.08 35.40 16.42
C ASP A 549 -8.86 34.94 17.87
N LEU A 550 -8.70 33.63 18.04
CA LEU A 550 -8.53 32.98 19.33
C LEU A 550 -7.38 31.97 19.26
N VAL A 551 -6.48 32.02 20.25
CA VAL A 551 -5.38 31.08 20.38
C VAL A 551 -5.53 30.31 21.68
N LEU A 552 -5.71 28.99 21.57
CA LEU A 552 -5.86 28.07 22.70
C LEU A 552 -4.63 27.17 22.81
N ASP A 553 -4.25 26.82 24.03
CA ASP A 553 -3.34 25.71 24.26
C ASP A 553 -4.15 24.40 24.32
N ALA A 554 -3.60 23.30 23.81
CA ALA A 554 -4.31 22.01 23.73
C ALA A 554 -4.84 21.49 25.09
N ALA A 555 -4.23 21.93 26.20
CA ALA A 555 -4.64 21.60 27.56
C ALA A 555 -5.92 22.34 28.01
N ASP A 556 -6.19 23.51 27.42
CA ASP A 556 -7.30 24.40 27.82
C ASP A 556 -8.60 24.06 27.09
N ILE A 557 -8.56 23.13 26.13
CA ILE A 557 -9.75 22.70 25.40
C ILE A 557 -10.66 21.90 26.36
N PRO A 558 -11.89 22.38 26.64
CA PRO A 558 -12.79 21.74 27.58
C PRO A 558 -13.09 20.30 27.13
N GLY A 559 -12.84 19.36 28.05
CA GLY A 559 -12.85 17.92 27.77
C GLY A 559 -11.50 17.23 28.03
N ALA A 560 -10.46 17.95 28.46
CA ALA A 560 -9.22 17.35 28.97
C ALA A 560 -9.31 16.87 30.44
N ALA A 561 -10.45 17.05 31.10
CA ALA A 561 -10.59 16.77 32.53
C ALA A 561 -10.76 15.27 32.83
N LYS A 562 -9.64 14.68 33.32
CA LYS A 562 -9.52 13.66 34.38
C LYS A 562 -10.22 12.31 34.19
N ALA A 563 -9.54 11.38 33.52
CA ALA A 563 -9.64 9.94 33.81
C ALA A 563 -8.59 9.45 34.84
N ALA A 564 -7.88 10.37 35.49
CA ALA A 564 -6.93 10.04 36.56
C ALA A 564 -7.08 11.05 37.71
N ALA A 565 -8.02 10.75 38.61
CA ALA A 565 -8.04 11.13 40.02
C ALA A 565 -9.06 10.23 40.74
#